data_AF-K8XBE0-F1
#
_entry.id   AF-K8XBE0-F1
#
_cell.length_a   1.000
_cell.length_b   1.000
_cell.length_c   1.000
_cell.angle_alpha   90.00
_cell.angle_beta   90.00
_cell.angle_gamma   90.00
#
_symmetry.space_group_name_H-M   'P 1'
#
loop_
_entity.id
_entity.type
_entity.pdbx_description
1 polymer ?
#
loop_
_entity_poly.entity_id
_entity_poly.type
_entity_poly.pdbx_seq_one_letter_code
_entity_poly.pdbx_strand_id
1 'polypeptide(L)'
;MLLVGAMVVGAQLVVATPSVGAPTDGGTSVDVQPAPTVPAWPEADRGFYEPPADVVAAAVPGEIIAAREVHLANLSVLPVNVDAWQLSYRSDNSRDEPIPAVATVIKPRGTIDGVRNLLSLQPAEDSLGKYCAASYALQQWSVPAPLTGQIVAPLQFLEAQAALAQGWAVVMPDHQGPNAAYAAGPLAGRITLDGIRAAENFDPLGLSGRQTPVGLMGYSGGAIATGHAAELHASYAPDLNIVGAAEGGIPADLGALVDLADNNLGAGIVLGGVFGVSRDYPELAEYLDTHLNPLGKQLLAAKSNLCVSYQSALLPFANLRGLFDSPSGDPLRDPVVESVLDRTAMGHRVPDVPMFMYQANPDWLVPVGPVDTLVDTYCQDPNARVTYTRDHASEHLSLEPVAAASALMWLRDRFAGVPTDAGCITHDVGSMALDQATWPVWSSIVGDTIASLLGQPIGT
;
A
#
# COMPACT_ATOMS: atom_id res chain seq x y z
N MET A 1 -82.20 -44.95 -0.07
CA MET A 1 -82.27 -44.74 -1.53
C MET A 1 -81.13 -43.80 -1.92
N LEU A 2 -80.37 -44.20 -2.94
CA LEU A 2 -79.21 -43.60 -3.62
C LEU A 2 -78.94 -42.10 -3.38
N LEU A 3 -77.71 -41.73 -2.96
CA LEU A 3 -76.56 -41.31 -3.80
C LEU A 3 -76.79 -40.01 -4.58
N VAL A 4 -75.97 -38.98 -4.34
CA VAL A 4 -74.87 -38.54 -5.23
C VAL A 4 -74.22 -37.30 -4.59
N GLY A 5 -72.92 -37.38 -4.36
CA GLY A 5 -72.08 -36.24 -3.96
C GLY A 5 -71.62 -35.43 -5.16
N ALA A 6 -71.43 -34.12 -4.94
CA ALA A 6 -70.68 -33.24 -5.83
C ALA A 6 -69.63 -32.51 -4.99
N MET A 7 -68.37 -32.88 -5.16
CA MET A 7 -67.21 -32.10 -4.68
C MET A 7 -67.02 -30.91 -5.61
N VAL A 8 -67.04 -29.70 -5.06
CA VAL A 8 -66.56 -28.49 -5.72
C VAL A 8 -65.13 -28.25 -5.24
N VAL A 9 -64.15 -28.40 -6.13
CA VAL A 9 -62.76 -28.03 -5.90
C VAL A 9 -62.63 -26.53 -6.14
N GLY A 10 -62.44 -25.75 -5.08
CA GLY A 10 -62.06 -24.35 -5.17
C GLY A 10 -60.56 -24.24 -5.41
N ALA A 11 -60.15 -23.81 -6.60
CA ALA A 11 -58.77 -23.45 -6.88
C ALA A 11 -58.45 -22.10 -6.22
N GLN A 12 -57.64 -22.11 -5.15
CA GLN A 12 -57.01 -20.89 -4.65
C GLN A 12 -55.73 -20.65 -5.44
N LEU A 13 -55.70 -19.56 -6.23
CA LEU A 13 -54.45 -19.02 -6.76
C LEU A 13 -53.65 -18.41 -5.61
N VAL A 14 -52.59 -19.10 -5.19
CA VAL A 14 -51.52 -18.51 -4.38
C VAL A 14 -50.58 -17.78 -5.34
N VAL A 15 -50.60 -16.46 -5.31
CA VAL A 15 -49.57 -15.65 -5.98
C VAL A 15 -48.32 -15.73 -5.10
N ALA A 16 -47.35 -16.52 -5.52
CA ALA A 16 -46.03 -16.57 -4.89
C ALA A 16 -45.29 -15.26 -5.22
N THR A 17 -45.20 -14.36 -4.25
CA THR A 17 -44.21 -13.28 -4.27
C THR A 17 -42.82 -13.91 -4.14
N PRO A 18 -41.85 -13.61 -5.02
CA PRO A 18 -40.50 -14.10 -4.84
C PRO A 18 -39.93 -13.47 -3.57
N SER A 19 -39.68 -14.29 -2.55
CA SER A 19 -38.85 -13.89 -1.43
C SER A 19 -37.44 -13.72 -1.97
N VAL A 20 -36.96 -12.49 -2.04
CA VAL A 20 -35.53 -12.22 -2.14
C VAL A 20 -34.92 -12.80 -0.87
N GLY A 21 -34.25 -13.94 -0.99
CA GLY A 21 -33.49 -14.52 0.10
C GLY A 21 -32.39 -13.53 0.47
N ALA A 22 -32.25 -13.25 1.77
CA ALA A 22 -31.04 -12.63 2.29
C ALA A 22 -29.82 -13.46 1.83
N PRO A 23 -28.68 -12.83 1.49
CA PRO A 23 -27.46 -13.58 1.23
C PRO A 23 -27.18 -14.41 2.49
N THR A 24 -27.18 -15.72 2.33
CA THR A 24 -26.63 -16.62 3.34
C THR A 24 -25.13 -16.34 3.39
N ASP A 25 -24.61 -16.00 4.57
CA ASP A 25 -23.19 -16.00 4.90
C ASP A 25 -22.58 -17.39 4.63
N GLY A 26 -22.29 -17.64 3.37
CA GLY A 26 -21.55 -18.80 2.90
C GLY A 26 -20.15 -18.31 2.53
N GLY A 27 -19.35 -17.97 3.55
CA GLY A 27 -17.93 -17.71 3.35
C GLY A 27 -17.30 -18.94 2.72
N THR A 28 -16.97 -18.85 1.44
CA THR A 28 -16.18 -19.86 0.77
C THR A 28 -14.79 -19.80 1.36
N SER A 29 -14.48 -20.69 2.31
CA SER A 29 -13.13 -20.85 2.84
C SER A 29 -12.19 -21.15 1.66
N VAL A 30 -11.27 -20.22 1.36
CA VAL A 30 -10.28 -20.41 0.31
C VAL A 30 -9.30 -21.51 0.74
N ASP A 31 -9.04 -22.46 -0.16
CA ASP A 31 -8.08 -23.53 0.08
C ASP A 31 -6.65 -22.96 0.13
N VAL A 32 -6.00 -23.10 1.28
CA VAL A 32 -4.65 -22.58 1.52
C VAL A 32 -3.62 -23.59 1.05
N GLN A 33 -2.91 -23.26 -0.03
CA GLN A 33 -1.83 -24.11 -0.52
C GLN A 33 -0.61 -24.06 0.42
N PRO A 34 0.13 -25.17 0.58
CA PRO A 34 1.34 -25.18 1.39
C PRO A 34 2.43 -24.29 0.80
N ALA A 35 3.34 -23.82 1.65
CA ALA A 35 4.44 -22.96 1.22
C ALA A 35 5.38 -23.67 0.23
N PRO A 36 5.77 -23.02 -0.88
CA PRO A 36 6.80 -23.56 -1.76
C PRO A 36 8.15 -23.59 -1.02
N THR A 37 8.97 -24.61 -1.26
CA THR A 37 10.31 -24.71 -0.63
C THR A 37 11.24 -23.58 -1.05
N VAL A 38 11.14 -23.17 -2.32
CA VAL A 38 11.84 -22.01 -2.88
C VAL A 38 10.80 -21.16 -3.59
N PRO A 39 10.65 -19.88 -3.25
CA PRO A 39 9.69 -19.02 -3.92
C PRO A 39 10.09 -18.83 -5.39
N ALA A 40 9.14 -19.04 -6.29
CA ALA A 40 9.30 -18.60 -7.67
C ALA A 40 9.21 -17.06 -7.70
N TRP A 41 10.03 -16.42 -8.55
CA TRP A 41 9.83 -15.01 -8.86
C TRP A 41 8.42 -14.79 -9.47
N PRO A 42 7.78 -13.64 -9.22
CA PRO A 42 6.41 -13.37 -9.68
C PRO A 42 6.21 -13.60 -11.18
N GLU A 43 7.20 -13.28 -12.02
CA GLU A 43 7.12 -13.45 -13.47
C GLU A 43 7.00 -14.91 -13.93
N ALA A 44 7.49 -15.88 -13.14
CA ALA A 44 7.31 -17.30 -13.44
C ALA A 44 6.19 -17.97 -12.61
N ASP A 45 5.54 -17.21 -11.73
CA ASP A 45 4.43 -17.67 -10.90
C ASP A 45 3.10 -17.04 -11.36
N ARG A 46 2.89 -17.00 -12.68
CA ARG A 46 1.74 -16.33 -13.29
C ARG A 46 0.40 -16.84 -12.79
N GLY A 47 0.28 -18.12 -12.42
CA GLY A 47 -0.97 -18.66 -11.90
C GLY A 47 -1.45 -17.96 -10.62
N PHE A 48 -0.51 -17.50 -9.79
CA PHE A 48 -0.83 -16.80 -8.54
C PHE A 48 -0.93 -15.28 -8.72
N TYR A 49 0.01 -14.67 -9.46
CA TYR A 49 0.08 -13.21 -9.63
C TYR A 49 -0.79 -12.67 -10.79
N GLU A 50 -1.13 -13.50 -11.77
CA GLU A 50 -1.90 -13.17 -12.98
C GLU A 50 -2.98 -14.24 -13.24
N PRO A 51 -3.95 -14.45 -12.32
CA PRO A 51 -5.05 -15.38 -12.54
C PRO A 51 -5.86 -15.01 -13.80
N PRO A 52 -6.62 -15.97 -14.37
CA PRO A 52 -7.41 -15.73 -15.58
C PRO A 52 -8.32 -14.50 -15.46
N ALA A 53 -8.35 -13.67 -16.49
CA ALA A 53 -9.06 -12.38 -16.46
C ALA A 53 -10.57 -12.52 -16.23
N ASP A 54 -11.18 -13.63 -16.65
CA ASP A 54 -12.60 -13.94 -16.40
C ASP A 54 -12.87 -14.26 -14.93
N VAL A 55 -11.94 -14.90 -14.23
CA VAL A 55 -12.02 -15.14 -12.79
C VAL A 55 -11.93 -13.80 -12.04
N VAL A 56 -10.97 -12.95 -12.41
CA VAL A 56 -10.81 -11.62 -11.80
C VAL A 56 -12.03 -10.74 -12.05
N ALA A 57 -12.57 -10.73 -13.28
CA ALA A 57 -13.72 -9.92 -13.64
C ALA A 57 -15.03 -10.37 -12.98
N ALA A 58 -15.15 -11.66 -12.61
CA ALA A 58 -16.32 -12.19 -11.93
C ALA A 58 -16.32 -11.92 -10.41
N ALA A 59 -15.14 -11.70 -9.83
CA ALA A 59 -14.95 -11.46 -8.41
C ALA A 59 -15.21 -9.98 -8.01
N VAL A 60 -15.50 -9.75 -6.74
CA VAL A 60 -15.72 -8.40 -6.16
C VAL A 60 -14.47 -7.85 -5.48
N PRO A 61 -14.31 -6.51 -5.31
CA PRO A 61 -13.14 -5.94 -4.65
C PRO A 61 -12.85 -6.56 -3.29
N GLY A 62 -11.62 -7.06 -3.10
CA GLY A 62 -11.19 -7.76 -1.88
C GLY A 62 -11.56 -9.24 -1.79
N GLU A 63 -12.21 -9.81 -2.80
CA GLU A 63 -12.47 -11.25 -2.87
C GLU A 63 -11.17 -12.01 -3.14
N ILE A 64 -10.89 -13.01 -2.30
CA ILE A 64 -9.68 -13.83 -2.37
C ILE A 64 -9.85 -14.86 -3.48
N ILE A 65 -8.95 -14.82 -4.47
CA ILE A 65 -8.89 -15.74 -5.61
C ILE A 65 -8.06 -16.99 -5.27
N ALA A 66 -6.91 -16.79 -4.61
CA ALA A 66 -6.03 -17.87 -4.19
C ALA A 66 -5.26 -17.50 -2.93
N ALA A 67 -4.93 -18.50 -2.11
CA ALA A 67 -4.14 -18.34 -0.90
C ALA A 67 -3.05 -19.40 -0.80
N ARG A 68 -1.89 -19.03 -0.26
CA ARG A 68 -0.83 -19.97 0.09
C ARG A 68 -0.09 -19.55 1.34
N GLU A 69 0.39 -20.52 2.11
CA GLU A 69 1.37 -20.28 3.17
C GLU A 69 2.68 -19.78 2.57
N VAL A 70 3.40 -18.95 3.34
CA VAL A 70 4.77 -18.54 3.01
C VAL A 70 5.63 -18.52 4.27
N HIS A 71 6.94 -18.64 4.08
CA HIS A 71 7.91 -18.43 5.15
C HIS A 71 8.59 -17.09 4.93
N LEU A 72 8.54 -16.21 5.93
CA LEU A 72 9.19 -14.90 5.88
C LEU A 72 10.56 -14.95 6.52
N ALA A 73 11.50 -14.17 6.01
CA ALA A 73 12.85 -14.12 6.53
C ALA A 73 13.49 -12.74 6.40
N ASN A 74 14.22 -12.34 7.44
CA ASN A 74 15.17 -11.24 7.36
C ASN A 74 16.37 -11.66 6.50
N LEU A 75 16.85 -10.75 5.64
CA LEU A 75 17.98 -11.01 4.72
C LEU A 75 17.77 -12.26 3.84
N SER A 76 16.52 -12.61 3.55
CA SER A 76 16.10 -13.82 2.81
C SER A 76 16.45 -15.16 3.48
N VAL A 77 17.19 -15.21 4.59
CA VAL A 77 17.70 -16.48 5.16
C VAL A 77 17.44 -16.65 6.66
N LEU A 78 17.22 -15.56 7.40
CA LEU A 78 16.97 -15.61 8.85
C LEU A 78 15.45 -15.66 9.09
N PRO A 79 14.88 -16.84 9.36
CA PRO A 79 13.43 -17.01 9.42
C PRO A 79 12.83 -16.17 10.55
N VAL A 80 11.65 -15.63 10.28
CA VAL A 80 10.84 -14.91 11.27
C VAL A 80 9.76 -15.84 11.82
N ASN A 81 9.63 -15.89 13.14
CA ASN A 81 8.76 -16.83 13.84
C ASN A 81 7.31 -16.31 13.92
N VAL A 82 6.62 -16.33 12.78
CA VAL A 82 5.23 -15.87 12.56
C VAL A 82 4.46 -16.85 11.69
N ASP A 83 3.14 -16.73 11.64
CA ASP A 83 2.33 -17.38 10.60
C ASP A 83 2.07 -16.37 9.48
N ALA A 84 2.33 -16.74 8.23
CA ALA A 84 2.24 -15.84 7.10
C ALA A 84 1.67 -16.53 5.87
N TRP A 85 0.92 -15.76 5.08
CA TRP A 85 0.30 -16.20 3.85
C TRP A 85 0.43 -15.13 2.78
N GLN A 86 0.40 -15.54 1.53
CA GLN A 86 0.09 -14.65 0.42
C GLN A 86 -1.35 -14.86 -0.01
N LEU A 87 -2.03 -13.76 -0.32
CA LEU A 87 -3.37 -13.74 -0.89
C LEU A 87 -3.29 -13.11 -2.27
N SER A 88 -3.78 -13.82 -3.29
CA SER A 88 -4.15 -13.24 -4.59
C SER A 88 -5.62 -12.86 -4.51
N TYR A 89 -5.97 -11.62 -4.79
CA TYR A 89 -7.33 -11.09 -4.65
C TYR A 89 -7.67 -10.13 -5.78
N ARG A 90 -8.96 -9.87 -5.94
CA ARG A 90 -9.48 -8.93 -6.94
C ARG A 90 -9.39 -7.49 -6.41
N SER A 91 -8.86 -6.58 -7.22
CA SER A 91 -8.91 -5.12 -7.01
C SER A 91 -9.27 -4.38 -8.32
N ASP A 92 -9.19 -3.05 -8.34
CA ASP A 92 -9.41 -2.20 -9.52
C ASP A 92 -8.19 -1.29 -9.77
N ASN A 93 -7.89 -1.02 -11.04
CA ASN A 93 -6.88 -0.04 -11.42
C ASN A 93 -7.42 1.41 -11.36
N SER A 94 -6.62 2.42 -11.73
CA SER A 94 -7.05 3.83 -11.71
C SER A 94 -8.20 4.15 -12.67
N ARG A 95 -8.53 3.24 -13.60
CA ARG A 95 -9.61 3.37 -14.61
C ARG A 95 -10.87 2.57 -14.25
N ASP A 96 -10.97 2.08 -13.01
CA ASP A 96 -12.06 1.21 -12.53
C ASP A 96 -12.17 -0.13 -13.28
N GLU A 97 -11.06 -0.61 -13.88
CA GLU A 97 -11.02 -1.92 -14.53
C GLU A 97 -10.51 -2.98 -13.53
N PRO A 98 -11.12 -4.18 -13.52
CA PRO A 98 -10.75 -5.23 -12.58
C PRO A 98 -9.34 -5.76 -12.85
N ILE A 99 -8.52 -5.83 -11.81
CA ILE A 99 -7.15 -6.37 -11.83
C ILE A 99 -6.94 -7.35 -10.69
N PRO A 100 -6.04 -8.35 -10.84
CA PRO A 100 -5.55 -9.09 -9.69
C PRO A 100 -4.55 -8.25 -8.91
N ALA A 101 -4.47 -8.47 -7.61
CA ALA A 101 -3.43 -7.94 -6.74
C ALA A 101 -2.99 -9.02 -5.74
N VAL A 102 -1.80 -8.82 -5.17
CA VAL A 102 -1.23 -9.74 -4.17
C VAL A 102 -0.91 -8.96 -2.90
N ALA A 103 -1.10 -9.60 -1.74
CA ALA A 103 -0.66 -9.09 -0.46
C ALA A 103 -0.09 -10.22 0.38
N THR A 104 0.94 -9.91 1.17
CA THR A 104 1.40 -10.77 2.26
C THR A 104 0.64 -10.40 3.52
N VAL A 105 -0.02 -11.37 4.14
CA VAL A 105 -0.66 -11.22 5.44
C VAL A 105 0.10 -11.98 6.51
N ILE A 106 0.22 -11.40 7.69
CA ILE A 106 1.10 -11.87 8.76
C ILE A 106 0.35 -11.84 10.08
N LYS A 107 0.35 -12.98 10.76
CA LYS A 107 -0.23 -13.17 12.08
C LYS A 107 0.89 -13.39 13.09
N PRO A 108 0.95 -12.59 14.18
CA PRO A 108 1.86 -12.88 15.27
C PRO A 108 1.37 -14.13 16.02
N ARG A 109 2.30 -14.94 16.52
CA ARG A 109 1.98 -16.21 17.23
C ARG A 109 1.58 -15.98 18.69
N GLY A 110 1.83 -14.78 19.22
CA GLY A 110 1.36 -14.34 20.53
C GLY A 110 -0.17 -14.37 20.67
N THR A 111 -0.62 -14.60 21.89
CA THR A 111 -2.04 -14.57 22.24
C THR A 111 -2.45 -13.19 22.69
N ILE A 112 -3.53 -12.66 22.14
CA ILE A 112 -4.07 -11.37 22.58
C ILE A 112 -5.38 -11.57 23.34
N ASP A 113 -5.64 -10.68 24.28
CA ASP A 113 -6.97 -10.49 24.85
C ASP A 113 -7.77 -9.53 23.96
N GLY A 114 -8.94 -9.95 23.47
CA GLY A 114 -9.84 -9.10 22.69
C GLY A 114 -9.65 -9.20 21.16
N VAL A 115 -9.98 -8.11 20.45
CA VAL A 115 -9.97 -8.04 18.98
C VAL A 115 -8.56 -7.74 18.47
N ARG A 116 -8.13 -8.46 17.44
CA ARG A 116 -6.84 -8.23 16.78
C ARG A 116 -6.93 -7.03 15.85
N ASN A 117 -6.11 -6.03 16.12
CA ASN A 117 -5.90 -4.89 15.22
C ASN A 117 -5.15 -5.34 13.97
N LEU A 118 -5.41 -4.68 12.85
CA LEU A 118 -4.71 -4.88 11.59
C LEU A 118 -3.94 -3.61 11.23
N LEU A 119 -2.63 -3.74 10.98
CA LEU A 119 -1.84 -2.70 10.33
C LEU A 119 -1.73 -3.02 8.84
N SER A 120 -2.21 -2.13 7.98
CA SER A 120 -1.86 -2.11 6.57
C SER A 120 -0.56 -1.33 6.41
N LEU A 121 0.52 -2.00 6.04
CA LEU A 121 1.84 -1.40 5.88
C LEU A 121 2.22 -1.38 4.38
N GLN A 122 2.39 -0.18 3.83
CA GLN A 122 2.73 0.06 2.43
C GLN A 122 4.24 0.27 2.33
N PRO A 123 5.03 -0.70 1.84
CA PRO A 123 6.46 -0.50 1.66
C PRO A 123 6.74 0.40 0.46
N ALA A 124 7.81 1.19 0.50
CA ALA A 124 8.33 1.93 -0.66
C ALA A 124 8.99 0.95 -1.64
N GLU A 125 8.16 0.32 -2.48
CA GLU A 125 8.63 -0.64 -3.47
C GLU A 125 9.50 0.05 -4.53
N ASP A 126 9.08 1.21 -5.04
CA ASP A 126 9.83 2.14 -5.91
C ASP A 126 10.53 1.47 -7.09
N SER A 127 9.84 0.51 -7.70
CA SER A 127 10.44 -0.44 -8.63
C SER A 127 9.56 -0.72 -9.83
N LEU A 128 10.16 -1.26 -10.90
CA LEU A 128 9.44 -1.60 -12.12
C LEU A 128 9.51 -3.09 -12.46
N GLY A 129 10.32 -3.89 -11.76
CA GLY A 129 10.30 -5.35 -11.87
C GLY A 129 9.26 -5.97 -10.94
N LYS A 130 8.55 -7.02 -11.35
CA LYS A 130 7.53 -7.65 -10.48
C LYS A 130 8.19 -8.41 -9.33
N TYR A 131 9.37 -8.98 -9.55
CA TYR A 131 10.20 -9.57 -8.49
C TYR A 131 10.70 -8.56 -7.43
N CYS A 132 10.42 -7.27 -7.58
CA CYS A 132 10.70 -6.28 -6.55
C CYS A 132 9.55 -6.17 -5.52
N ALA A 133 8.41 -6.78 -5.81
CA ALA A 133 7.23 -6.78 -4.96
C ALA A 133 7.53 -7.32 -3.55
N ALA A 134 6.92 -6.70 -2.53
CA ALA A 134 7.15 -7.05 -1.13
C ALA A 134 6.79 -8.51 -0.87
N SER A 135 5.74 -9.02 -1.51
CA SER A 135 5.32 -10.39 -1.36
C SER A 135 6.40 -11.41 -1.75
N TYR A 136 7.28 -11.10 -2.70
CA TYR A 136 8.43 -11.94 -3.02
C TYR A 136 9.67 -11.59 -2.19
N ALA A 137 9.99 -10.30 -2.05
CA ALA A 137 11.24 -9.85 -1.42
C ALA A 137 11.37 -10.30 0.05
N LEU A 138 10.26 -10.47 0.76
CA LEU A 138 10.23 -10.86 2.18
C LEU A 138 10.31 -12.37 2.42
N GLN A 139 10.19 -13.20 1.37
CA GLN A 139 10.18 -14.65 1.53
C GLN A 139 11.57 -15.22 1.86
N GLN A 140 11.57 -16.27 2.66
CA GLN A 140 12.74 -17.11 2.86
C GLN A 140 13.16 -17.73 1.52
N TRP A 141 14.46 -17.69 1.24
CA TRP A 141 15.07 -18.13 -0.02
C TRP A 141 14.69 -17.31 -1.25
N SER A 142 14.09 -16.12 -1.08
CA SER A 142 14.03 -15.13 -2.14
C SER A 142 15.45 -14.74 -2.59
N VAL A 143 15.58 -14.24 -3.82
CA VAL A 143 16.88 -13.71 -4.27
C VAL A 143 17.27 -12.53 -3.35
N PRO A 144 18.46 -12.55 -2.72
CA PRO A 144 18.84 -11.55 -1.74
C PRO A 144 18.75 -10.10 -2.26
N ALA A 145 18.28 -9.20 -1.40
CA ALA A 145 18.12 -7.78 -1.68
C ALA A 145 19.34 -7.09 -2.33
N PRO A 146 20.61 -7.36 -1.94
CA PRO A 146 21.78 -6.78 -2.61
C PRO A 146 21.97 -7.19 -4.07
N LEU A 147 21.35 -8.29 -4.51
CA LEU A 147 21.40 -8.79 -5.89
C LEU A 147 20.21 -8.30 -6.72
N THR A 148 19.01 -8.25 -6.13
CA THR A 148 17.82 -7.73 -6.83
C THR A 148 17.81 -6.21 -6.88
N GLY A 149 18.41 -5.55 -5.89
CA GLY A 149 18.31 -4.11 -5.66
C GLY A 149 17.05 -3.69 -4.89
N GLN A 150 16.24 -4.64 -4.39
CA GLN A 150 15.09 -4.35 -3.53
C GLN A 150 15.50 -4.37 -2.06
N ILE A 151 16.14 -3.29 -1.60
CA ILE A 151 16.62 -3.17 -0.22
C ILE A 151 15.58 -2.56 0.73
N VAL A 152 14.60 -1.83 0.21
CA VAL A 152 13.72 -0.99 1.03
C VAL A 152 12.62 -1.82 1.69
N ALA A 153 11.89 -2.64 0.93
CA ALA A 153 10.85 -3.49 1.51
C ALA A 153 11.36 -4.42 2.64
N PRO A 154 12.53 -5.08 2.53
CA PRO A 154 13.12 -5.84 3.64
C PRO A 154 13.54 -4.99 4.85
N LEU A 155 13.91 -3.72 4.67
CA LEU A 155 14.22 -2.81 5.77
C LEU A 155 12.94 -2.38 6.49
N GLN A 156 11.91 -1.99 5.75
CA GLN A 156 10.59 -1.61 6.29
C GLN A 156 9.84 -2.82 6.88
N PHE A 157 10.24 -4.05 6.56
CA PHE A 157 9.75 -5.24 7.26
C PHE A 157 10.10 -5.27 8.75
N LEU A 158 11.09 -4.49 9.20
CA LEU A 158 11.36 -4.28 10.62
C LEU A 158 10.22 -3.51 11.32
N GLU A 159 9.55 -2.60 10.61
CA GLU A 159 8.36 -1.89 11.11
C GLU A 159 7.15 -2.82 11.22
N ALA A 160 6.98 -3.73 10.26
CA ALA A 160 6.00 -4.81 10.37
C ALA A 160 6.28 -5.70 11.60
N GLN A 161 7.55 -6.04 11.86
CA GLN A 161 7.94 -6.82 13.05
C GLN A 161 7.64 -6.05 14.35
N ALA A 162 7.84 -4.74 14.37
CA ALA A 162 7.45 -3.89 15.50
C ALA A 162 5.93 -3.87 15.74
N ALA A 163 5.12 -3.85 14.67
CA ALA A 163 3.67 -3.96 14.78
C ALA A 163 3.23 -5.35 15.27
N LEU A 164 3.85 -6.41 14.75
CA LEU A 164 3.62 -7.79 15.19
C LEU A 164 3.98 -7.99 16.66
N ALA A 165 5.05 -7.33 17.15
CA ALA A 165 5.44 -7.34 18.55
C ALA A 165 4.38 -6.71 19.48
N GLN A 166 3.58 -5.77 18.96
CA GLN A 166 2.42 -5.19 19.66
C GLN A 166 1.15 -6.07 19.58
N GLY A 167 1.24 -7.26 18.97
CA GLY A 167 0.13 -8.19 18.80
C GLY A 167 -0.78 -7.87 17.61
N TRP A 168 -0.44 -6.90 16.77
CA TRP A 168 -1.22 -6.54 15.58
C TRP A 168 -0.96 -7.54 14.47
N ALA A 169 -1.99 -7.88 13.70
CA ALA A 169 -1.78 -8.50 12.39
C ALA A 169 -1.24 -7.45 11.41
N VAL A 170 -0.55 -7.89 10.36
CA VAL A 170 -0.05 -7.00 9.31
C VAL A 170 -0.54 -7.49 7.94
N VAL A 171 -0.97 -6.58 7.08
CA VAL A 171 -1.13 -6.80 5.64
C VAL A 171 -0.17 -5.88 4.88
N MET A 172 0.64 -6.45 3.99
CA MET A 172 1.58 -5.74 3.13
C MET A 172 1.18 -5.97 1.66
N PRO A 173 0.44 -5.03 1.04
CA PRO A 173 0.04 -5.16 -0.36
C PRO A 173 1.19 -4.88 -1.31
N ASP A 174 1.24 -5.63 -2.42
CA ASP A 174 2.00 -5.28 -3.63
C ASP A 174 1.25 -4.15 -4.37
N HIS A 175 1.19 -3.00 -3.73
CA HIS A 175 0.40 -1.82 -4.09
C HIS A 175 0.73 -1.23 -5.47
N GLN A 176 1.84 -1.60 -6.10
CA GLN A 176 2.11 -1.21 -7.50
C GLN A 176 1.35 -2.08 -8.52
N GLY A 177 0.67 -3.13 -8.06
CA GLY A 177 -0.18 -4.00 -8.86
C GLY A 177 0.58 -4.92 -9.83
N PRO A 178 -0.14 -5.66 -10.69
CA PRO A 178 0.43 -6.70 -11.54
C PRO A 178 1.37 -6.16 -12.61
N ASN A 179 1.35 -4.85 -12.86
CA ASN A 179 2.19 -4.18 -13.84
C ASN A 179 3.35 -3.40 -13.20
N ALA A 180 3.54 -3.45 -11.87
CA ALA A 180 4.51 -2.63 -11.15
C ALA A 180 4.43 -1.15 -11.58
N ALA A 181 3.23 -0.59 -11.49
CA ALA A 181 2.91 0.79 -11.85
C ALA A 181 3.34 1.74 -10.72
N TYR A 182 4.65 1.84 -10.50
CA TYR A 182 5.24 2.73 -9.49
C TYR A 182 4.71 4.17 -9.64
N ALA A 183 4.38 4.79 -8.50
CA ALA A 183 3.82 6.13 -8.36
C ALA A 183 2.39 6.33 -8.91
N ALA A 184 1.71 5.28 -9.37
CA ALA A 184 0.28 5.33 -9.70
C ALA A 184 -0.58 5.30 -8.43
N GLY A 185 -0.73 6.46 -7.78
CA GLY A 185 -1.38 6.59 -6.48
C GLY A 185 -2.81 6.05 -6.38
N PRO A 186 -3.74 6.41 -7.27
CA PRO A 186 -5.11 5.90 -7.19
C PRO A 186 -5.21 4.37 -7.31
N LEU A 187 -4.38 3.74 -8.16
CA LEU A 187 -4.24 2.28 -8.23
C LEU A 187 -3.72 1.71 -6.92
N ALA A 188 -2.66 2.30 -6.35
CA ALA A 188 -2.07 1.85 -5.11
C ALA A 188 -3.01 1.95 -3.90
N GLY A 189 -3.82 3.01 -3.83
CA GLY A 189 -4.84 3.19 -2.81
C GLY A 189 -5.94 2.13 -2.87
N ARG A 190 -6.46 1.82 -4.07
CA ARG A 190 -7.48 0.77 -4.27
C ARG A 190 -6.97 -0.61 -3.91
N ILE A 191 -5.76 -0.96 -4.38
CA ILE A 191 -5.09 -2.23 -4.02
C ILE A 191 -4.93 -2.33 -2.50
N THR A 192 -4.51 -1.26 -1.85
CA THR A 192 -4.35 -1.22 -0.39
C THR A 192 -5.67 -1.48 0.35
N LEU A 193 -6.76 -0.79 -0.04
CA LEU A 193 -8.08 -0.95 0.57
C LEU A 193 -8.64 -2.35 0.33
N ASP A 194 -8.51 -2.89 -0.87
CA ASP A 194 -8.96 -4.25 -1.19
C ASP A 194 -8.09 -5.33 -0.54
N GLY A 195 -6.80 -5.07 -0.31
CA GLY A 195 -5.92 -5.92 0.47
C GLY A 195 -6.34 -6.03 1.93
N ILE A 196 -6.82 -4.93 2.52
CA ILE A 196 -7.45 -4.94 3.85
C ILE A 196 -8.73 -5.77 3.82
N ARG A 197 -9.58 -5.59 2.80
CA ARG A 197 -10.80 -6.39 2.65
C ARG A 197 -10.49 -7.88 2.58
N ALA A 198 -9.48 -8.27 1.79
CA ALA A 198 -9.02 -9.64 1.66
C ALA A 198 -8.48 -10.20 2.98
N ALA A 199 -7.68 -9.42 3.72
CA ALA A 199 -7.16 -9.83 5.02
C ALA A 199 -8.28 -10.08 6.03
N GLU A 200 -9.25 -9.18 6.17
CA GLU A 200 -10.38 -9.33 7.08
C GLU A 200 -11.31 -10.49 6.71
N ASN A 201 -11.35 -10.88 5.42
CA ASN A 201 -12.10 -12.05 4.92
C ASN A 201 -11.30 -13.36 5.04
N PHE A 202 -10.04 -13.33 5.47
CA PHE A 202 -9.18 -14.51 5.53
C PHE A 202 -9.14 -15.10 6.94
N ASP A 203 -9.98 -16.12 7.18
CA ASP A 203 -10.16 -16.78 8.48
C ASP A 203 -8.86 -17.11 9.24
N PRO A 204 -7.76 -17.60 8.62
CA PRO A 204 -6.54 -17.92 9.34
C PRO A 204 -5.91 -16.76 10.12
N LEU A 205 -6.14 -15.50 9.72
CA LEU A 205 -5.65 -14.33 10.47
C LEU A 205 -6.38 -14.13 11.80
N GLY A 206 -7.61 -14.64 11.94
CA GLY A 206 -8.42 -14.48 13.15
C GLY A 206 -8.82 -13.02 13.43
N LEU A 207 -9.13 -12.28 12.36
CA LEU A 207 -9.66 -10.92 12.41
C LEU A 207 -11.18 -10.96 12.68
N SER A 208 -11.77 -9.82 13.04
CA SER A 208 -13.21 -9.68 13.34
C SER A 208 -14.02 -9.21 12.14
N GLY A 209 -13.61 -9.59 10.93
CA GLY A 209 -14.19 -9.09 9.67
C GLY A 209 -14.13 -7.56 9.58
N ARG A 210 -15.18 -6.93 9.03
CA ARG A 210 -15.31 -5.46 8.89
C ARG A 210 -15.24 -4.66 10.21
N GLN A 211 -15.35 -5.32 11.36
CA GLN A 211 -15.24 -4.63 12.66
C GLN A 211 -13.77 -4.47 13.11
N THR A 212 -12.83 -5.14 12.45
CA THR A 212 -11.40 -5.05 12.76
C THR A 212 -10.94 -3.59 12.70
N PRO A 213 -10.35 -3.05 13.78
CA PRO A 213 -9.69 -1.76 13.71
C PRO A 213 -8.48 -1.84 12.77
N VAL A 214 -8.44 -0.95 11.77
CA VAL A 214 -7.37 -0.91 10.76
C VAL A 214 -6.58 0.40 10.85
N GLY A 215 -5.26 0.29 10.97
CA GLY A 215 -4.34 1.41 10.81
C GLY A 215 -3.63 1.34 9.46
N LEU A 216 -3.32 2.48 8.85
CA LEU A 216 -2.49 2.56 7.65
C LEU A 216 -1.13 3.16 8.00
N MET A 217 -0.05 2.64 7.40
CA MET A 217 1.30 3.19 7.57
C MET A 217 2.11 3.08 6.28
N GLY A 218 2.76 4.16 5.85
CA GLY A 218 3.71 4.13 4.74
C GLY A 218 4.66 5.31 4.75
N TYR A 219 5.89 5.09 4.28
CA TYR A 219 6.92 6.13 4.17
C TYR A 219 7.45 6.21 2.73
N SER A 220 7.85 7.40 2.28
CA SER A 220 8.38 7.63 0.93
C SER A 220 7.40 7.16 -0.15
N GLY A 221 7.80 6.31 -1.10
CA GLY A 221 6.86 5.73 -2.08
C GLY A 221 5.68 4.98 -1.47
N GLY A 222 5.83 4.40 -0.26
CA GLY A 222 4.75 3.79 0.48
C GLY A 222 3.68 4.80 0.94
N ALA A 223 4.08 6.04 1.21
CA ALA A 223 3.14 7.12 1.55
C ALA A 223 2.22 7.49 0.37
N ILE A 224 2.63 7.24 -0.89
CA ILE A 224 1.75 7.41 -2.05
C ILE A 224 0.52 6.50 -1.90
N ALA A 225 0.73 5.23 -1.55
CA ALA A 225 -0.36 4.28 -1.37
C ALA A 225 -1.20 4.59 -0.13
N THR A 226 -0.55 4.97 0.99
CA THR A 226 -1.21 5.31 2.25
C THR A 226 -2.12 6.54 2.10
N GLY A 227 -1.61 7.63 1.53
CA GLY A 227 -2.35 8.86 1.32
C GLY A 227 -3.53 8.66 0.37
N HIS A 228 -3.32 8.03 -0.78
CA HIS A 228 -4.42 7.72 -1.71
C HIS A 228 -5.45 6.75 -1.12
N ALA A 229 -5.05 5.76 -0.32
CA ALA A 229 -6.00 4.91 0.39
C ALA A 229 -6.85 5.72 1.39
N ALA A 230 -6.25 6.66 2.11
CA ALA A 230 -6.95 7.54 3.04
C ALA A 230 -7.92 8.49 2.33
N GLU A 231 -7.55 9.07 1.19
CA GLU A 231 -8.44 9.91 0.37
C GLU A 231 -9.61 9.11 -0.22
N LEU A 232 -9.35 7.87 -0.65
CA LEU A 232 -10.35 7.02 -1.32
C LEU A 232 -11.32 6.37 -0.35
N HIS A 233 -10.95 6.16 0.91
CA HIS A 233 -11.69 5.40 1.92
C HIS A 233 -13.20 5.66 1.90
N ALA A 234 -13.64 6.90 2.16
CA ALA A 234 -15.07 7.24 2.22
C ALA A 234 -15.87 6.91 0.95
N SER A 235 -15.22 6.96 -0.22
CA SER A 235 -15.87 6.79 -1.53
C SER A 235 -15.78 5.38 -2.10
N TYR A 236 -14.70 4.66 -1.79
CA TYR A 236 -14.38 3.36 -2.37
C TYR A 236 -14.54 2.20 -1.38
N ALA A 237 -14.19 2.43 -0.11
CA ALA A 237 -14.24 1.42 0.94
C ALA A 237 -14.77 1.91 2.28
N PRO A 238 -15.97 2.52 2.32
CA PRO A 238 -16.58 3.02 3.56
C PRO A 238 -16.98 1.91 4.53
N ASP A 239 -16.90 0.64 4.11
CA ASP A 239 -17.14 -0.53 4.95
C ASP A 239 -15.97 -0.85 5.89
N LEU A 240 -14.77 -0.31 5.65
CA LEU A 240 -13.58 -0.58 6.44
C LEU A 240 -13.54 0.29 7.71
N ASN A 241 -13.17 -0.29 8.84
CA ASN A 241 -13.02 0.45 10.10
C ASN A 241 -11.59 1.00 10.23
N ILE A 242 -11.25 1.99 9.38
CA ILE A 242 -9.94 2.64 9.42
C ILE A 242 -9.91 3.66 10.58
N VAL A 243 -9.05 3.41 11.57
CA VAL A 243 -8.94 4.23 12.78
C VAL A 243 -7.90 5.35 12.68
N GLY A 244 -7.04 5.30 11.66
CA GLY A 244 -6.12 6.37 11.31
C GLY A 244 -5.05 5.94 10.31
N ALA A 245 -4.40 6.92 9.68
CA ALA A 245 -3.30 6.72 8.76
C ALA A 245 -2.08 7.55 9.17
N ALA A 246 -0.90 6.92 9.16
CA ALA A 246 0.38 7.56 9.39
C ALA A 246 1.21 7.52 8.11
N GLU A 247 1.62 8.68 7.61
CA GLU A 247 2.41 8.77 6.38
C GLU A 247 3.55 9.78 6.51
N GLY A 248 4.68 9.50 5.88
CA GLY A 248 5.80 10.44 5.90
C GLY A 248 6.70 10.37 4.68
N GLY A 249 7.54 11.40 4.49
CA GLY A 249 8.33 11.53 3.27
C GLY A 249 7.41 11.62 2.03
N ILE A 250 6.31 12.38 2.13
CA ILE A 250 5.07 12.20 1.37
C ILE A 250 5.20 12.72 -0.07
N PRO A 251 5.27 11.85 -1.10
CA PRO A 251 5.38 12.29 -2.49
C PRO A 251 3.98 12.67 -3.02
N ALA A 252 3.47 13.83 -2.57
CA ALA A 252 2.11 14.30 -2.84
C ALA A 252 1.84 14.65 -4.31
N ASP A 253 2.87 15.08 -5.04
CA ASP A 253 2.78 15.58 -6.42
C ASP A 253 3.99 15.11 -7.23
N LEU A 254 3.76 14.23 -8.22
CA LEU A 254 4.81 13.71 -9.09
C LEU A 254 5.45 14.79 -9.97
N GLY A 255 4.70 15.81 -10.38
CA GLY A 255 5.22 16.94 -11.15
C GLY A 255 6.23 17.73 -10.32
N ALA A 256 5.93 17.99 -9.05
CA ALA A 256 6.85 18.65 -8.12
C ALA A 256 8.11 17.80 -7.84
N LEU A 257 7.98 16.48 -7.82
CA LEU A 257 9.15 15.58 -7.75
C LEU A 257 10.03 15.70 -9.00
N VAL A 258 9.42 15.75 -10.20
CA VAL A 258 10.18 15.96 -11.44
C VAL A 258 10.88 17.31 -11.41
N ASP A 259 10.22 18.37 -10.96
CA ASP A 259 10.81 19.71 -10.81
C ASP A 259 12.05 19.72 -9.90
N LEU A 260 11.99 19.02 -8.75
CA LEU A 260 13.11 18.92 -7.81
C LEU A 260 14.24 18.01 -8.32
N ALA A 261 13.87 16.90 -8.97
CA ALA A 261 14.80 15.86 -9.37
C ALA A 261 15.52 16.16 -10.69
N ASP A 262 14.98 17.04 -11.53
CA ASP A 262 15.59 17.47 -12.79
C ASP A 262 17.01 18.04 -12.53
N ASN A 263 18.03 17.39 -13.08
CA ASN A 263 19.45 17.69 -12.85
C ASN A 263 19.94 17.49 -11.39
N ASN A 264 19.23 16.70 -10.59
CA ASN A 264 19.54 16.48 -9.18
C ASN A 264 19.66 14.98 -8.82
N LEU A 265 20.10 14.67 -7.60
CA LEU A 265 20.42 13.30 -7.16
C LEU A 265 19.24 12.33 -7.34
N GLY A 266 18.01 12.79 -7.11
CA GLY A 266 16.78 12.00 -7.24
C GLY A 266 16.32 11.67 -8.67
N ALA A 267 17.03 12.12 -9.71
CA ALA A 267 16.60 11.96 -11.11
C ALA A 267 16.26 10.50 -11.48
N GLY A 268 17.09 9.54 -11.07
CA GLY A 268 16.93 8.14 -11.42
C GLY A 268 15.64 7.52 -10.89
N ILE A 269 15.31 7.76 -9.62
CA ILE A 269 14.11 7.19 -8.98
C ILE A 269 12.83 7.87 -9.49
N VAL A 270 12.83 9.21 -9.61
CA VAL A 270 11.68 9.96 -10.12
C VAL A 270 11.35 9.61 -11.57
N LEU A 271 12.36 9.40 -12.42
CA LEU A 271 12.15 8.87 -13.77
C LEU A 271 11.52 7.48 -13.76
N GLY A 272 11.89 6.64 -12.78
CA GLY A 272 11.22 5.36 -12.54
C GLY A 272 9.73 5.53 -12.26
N GLY A 273 9.35 6.54 -11.46
CA GLY A 273 7.96 6.89 -11.17
C GLY A 273 7.19 7.32 -12.42
N VAL A 274 7.78 8.19 -13.26
CA VAL A 274 7.17 8.59 -14.55
C VAL A 274 6.90 7.38 -15.44
N PHE A 275 7.85 6.45 -15.54
CA PHE A 275 7.67 5.21 -16.29
C PHE A 275 6.66 4.28 -15.64
N GLY A 276 6.59 4.21 -14.31
CA GLY A 276 5.61 3.44 -13.56
C GLY A 276 4.18 3.92 -13.81
N VAL A 277 3.93 5.23 -13.70
CA VAL A 277 2.62 5.83 -13.99
C VAL A 277 2.17 5.51 -15.41
N SER A 278 3.07 5.54 -16.39
CA SER A 278 2.70 5.20 -17.78
C SER A 278 2.13 3.78 -17.94
N ARG A 279 2.39 2.86 -17.01
CA ARG A 279 1.85 1.49 -17.04
C ARG A 279 0.38 1.41 -16.66
N ASP A 280 -0.15 2.44 -16.00
CA ASP A 280 -1.56 2.56 -15.62
C ASP A 280 -2.30 3.68 -16.37
N TYR A 281 -1.59 4.50 -17.15
CA TYR A 281 -2.15 5.62 -17.92
C TYR A 281 -1.71 5.50 -19.40
N PRO A 282 -2.51 4.85 -20.28
CA PRO A 282 -2.17 4.56 -21.66
C PRO A 282 -1.87 5.81 -22.49
N GLU A 283 -2.55 6.92 -22.21
CA GLU A 283 -2.30 8.23 -22.80
C GLU A 283 -0.90 8.76 -22.46
N LEU A 284 -0.40 8.51 -21.24
CA LEU A 284 0.98 8.83 -20.89
C LEU A 284 1.94 7.89 -21.61
N ALA A 285 1.64 6.59 -21.71
CA ALA A 285 2.47 5.64 -22.45
C ALA A 285 2.62 6.03 -23.93
N GLU A 286 1.53 6.44 -24.59
CA GLU A 286 1.55 6.94 -25.96
C GLU A 286 2.38 8.23 -26.09
N TYR A 287 2.24 9.14 -25.12
CA TYR A 287 3.07 10.33 -25.03
C TYR A 287 4.56 9.99 -24.86
N LEU A 288 4.92 9.04 -23.99
CA LEU A 288 6.29 8.57 -23.82
C LEU A 288 6.86 7.97 -25.11
N ASP A 289 6.10 7.11 -25.81
CA ASP A 289 6.57 6.54 -27.08
C ASP A 289 6.77 7.61 -28.15
N THR A 290 5.93 8.64 -28.18
CA THR A 290 6.02 9.70 -29.18
C THR A 290 7.14 10.69 -28.88
N HIS A 291 7.29 11.10 -27.62
CA HIS A 291 8.09 12.25 -27.24
C HIS A 291 9.39 11.92 -26.51
N LEU A 292 9.63 10.69 -26.07
CA LEU A 292 10.96 10.33 -25.58
C LEU A 292 11.97 10.34 -26.72
N ASN A 293 13.07 11.06 -26.51
CA ASN A 293 14.22 11.01 -27.41
C ASN A 293 14.91 9.62 -27.35
N PRO A 294 15.88 9.33 -28.23
CA PRO A 294 16.52 8.02 -28.27
C PRO A 294 17.16 7.55 -26.95
N LEU A 295 17.67 8.47 -26.13
CA LEU A 295 18.19 8.14 -24.80
C LEU A 295 17.05 7.80 -23.84
N GLY A 296 15.99 8.60 -23.82
CA GLY A 296 14.79 8.35 -23.03
C GLY A 296 14.17 6.97 -23.30
N LYS A 297 14.05 6.58 -24.59
CA LYS A 297 13.55 5.26 -24.98
C LYS A 297 14.45 4.11 -24.51
N GLN A 298 15.78 4.29 -24.58
CA GLN A 298 16.72 3.30 -24.05
C GLN A 298 16.61 3.17 -22.53
N LEU A 299 16.40 4.29 -21.83
CA LEU A 299 16.21 4.29 -20.39
C LEU A 299 14.91 3.65 -19.97
N LEU A 300 13.82 3.90 -20.69
CA LEU A 300 12.55 3.21 -20.47
C LEU A 300 12.76 1.70 -20.53
N ALA A 301 13.41 1.20 -21.58
CA ALA A 301 13.74 -0.21 -21.71
C ALA A 301 14.66 -0.73 -20.59
N ALA A 302 15.75 -0.02 -20.28
CA ALA A 302 16.74 -0.43 -19.28
C ALA A 302 16.18 -0.45 -17.85
N LYS A 303 15.27 0.48 -17.53
CA LYS A 303 14.65 0.62 -16.21
C LYS A 303 13.43 -0.27 -16.03
N SER A 304 12.88 -0.86 -17.10
CA SER A 304 11.62 -1.64 -17.08
C SER A 304 11.53 -2.71 -15.99
N ASN A 305 12.66 -3.27 -15.56
CA ASN A 305 12.67 -4.39 -14.62
C ASN A 305 13.58 -4.12 -13.42
N LEU A 306 14.00 -2.89 -13.15
CA LEU A 306 14.93 -2.60 -12.05
C LEU A 306 14.16 -2.39 -10.73
N CYS A 307 14.76 -2.86 -9.64
CA CYS A 307 14.31 -2.53 -8.29
C CYS A 307 14.91 -1.20 -7.79
N VAL A 308 14.34 -0.65 -6.71
CA VAL A 308 14.60 0.69 -6.15
C VAL A 308 16.06 1.12 -6.11
N SER A 309 17.00 0.27 -5.67
CA SER A 309 18.42 0.64 -5.63
C SER A 309 18.98 0.92 -7.01
N TYR A 310 18.65 0.07 -7.99
CA TYR A 310 19.12 0.23 -9.37
C TYR A 310 18.31 1.28 -10.13
N GLN A 311 17.03 1.48 -9.79
CA GLN A 311 16.25 2.62 -10.28
C GLN A 311 16.91 3.94 -9.88
N SER A 312 17.29 4.05 -8.61
CA SER A 312 17.92 5.25 -8.05
C SER A 312 19.33 5.47 -8.59
N ALA A 313 20.14 4.42 -8.66
CA ALA A 313 21.55 4.51 -9.05
C ALA A 313 21.76 4.69 -10.57
N LEU A 314 20.78 4.33 -11.40
CA LEU A 314 20.89 4.50 -12.84
C LEU A 314 20.49 5.92 -13.25
N LEU A 315 21.51 6.73 -13.54
CA LEU A 315 21.45 8.16 -13.93
C LEU A 315 21.00 9.14 -12.84
N PRO A 316 21.69 9.21 -11.68
CA PRO A 316 21.54 10.36 -10.79
C PRO A 316 21.98 11.63 -11.54
N PHE A 317 21.37 12.78 -11.22
CA PHE A 317 21.67 14.09 -11.82
C PHE A 317 21.31 14.23 -13.31
N ALA A 318 20.50 13.33 -13.86
CA ALA A 318 20.05 13.47 -15.26
C ALA A 318 19.14 14.68 -15.46
N ASN A 319 19.27 15.30 -16.64
CA ASN A 319 18.29 16.24 -17.16
C ASN A 319 17.05 15.46 -17.60
N LEU A 320 16.05 15.38 -16.73
CA LEU A 320 14.81 14.64 -16.95
C LEU A 320 13.99 15.29 -18.06
N ARG A 321 13.84 16.62 -18.04
CA ARG A 321 13.07 17.34 -19.06
C ARG A 321 13.69 17.19 -20.44
N GLY A 322 15.02 17.18 -20.50
CA GLY A 322 15.79 16.97 -21.73
C GLY A 322 15.70 15.57 -22.34
N LEU A 323 15.01 14.61 -21.69
CA LEU A 323 14.68 13.32 -22.29
C LEU A 323 13.49 13.39 -23.25
N PHE A 324 12.78 14.51 -23.27
CA PHE A 324 11.54 14.69 -24.02
C PHE A 324 11.66 15.74 -25.12
N ASP A 325 11.19 15.41 -26.30
CA ASP A 325 10.93 16.34 -27.40
C ASP A 325 9.52 16.94 -27.22
N SER A 326 9.37 17.74 -26.15
CA SER A 326 8.10 18.33 -25.72
C SER A 326 7.60 19.43 -26.68
N PRO A 327 6.34 19.37 -27.15
CA PRO A 327 5.74 20.42 -27.98
C PRO A 327 5.64 21.79 -27.32
N SER A 328 5.41 21.86 -26.00
CA SER A 328 5.35 23.12 -25.24
C SER A 328 6.73 23.64 -24.81
N GLY A 329 7.78 22.83 -24.97
CA GLY A 329 9.14 23.13 -24.52
C GLY A 329 9.43 22.74 -23.06
N ASP A 330 8.40 22.34 -22.31
CA ASP A 330 8.51 21.74 -20.98
C ASP A 330 7.52 20.57 -20.91
N PRO A 331 7.97 19.30 -20.81
CA PRO A 331 7.06 18.15 -20.83
C PRO A 331 5.99 18.21 -19.73
N LEU A 332 6.25 18.90 -18.61
CA LEU A 332 5.27 19.06 -17.54
C LEU A 332 4.12 20.01 -17.90
N ARG A 333 4.20 20.73 -19.02
CA ARG A 333 3.18 21.67 -19.53
C ARG A 333 2.43 21.13 -20.75
N ASP A 334 2.76 19.91 -21.18
CA ASP A 334 2.01 19.28 -22.24
C ASP A 334 0.67 18.76 -21.69
N PRO A 335 -0.48 19.05 -22.34
CA PRO A 335 -1.80 18.81 -21.74
C PRO A 335 -2.06 17.37 -21.28
N VAL A 336 -1.51 16.38 -21.98
CA VAL A 336 -1.62 14.96 -21.59
C VAL A 336 -0.87 14.70 -20.30
N VAL A 337 0.33 15.27 -20.15
CA VAL A 337 1.16 15.11 -18.95
C VAL A 337 0.53 15.84 -17.79
N GLU A 338 0.12 17.10 -17.95
CA GLU A 338 -0.59 17.87 -16.90
C GLU A 338 -1.83 17.11 -16.39
N SER A 339 -2.64 16.56 -17.30
CA SER A 339 -3.85 15.81 -16.92
C SER A 339 -3.55 14.51 -16.17
N VAL A 340 -2.44 13.83 -16.48
CA VAL A 340 -2.05 12.61 -15.77
C VAL A 340 -1.45 12.96 -14.40
N LEU A 341 -0.58 13.97 -14.34
CA LEU A 341 0.00 14.44 -13.08
C LEU A 341 -1.08 14.87 -12.09
N ASP A 342 -2.07 15.66 -12.54
CA ASP A 342 -3.23 16.05 -11.73
C ASP A 342 -3.97 14.84 -11.17
N ARG A 343 -4.30 13.83 -12.01
CA ARG A 343 -5.00 12.62 -11.57
C ARG A 343 -4.19 11.73 -10.61
N THR A 344 -2.86 11.81 -10.64
CA THR A 344 -1.98 11.05 -9.74
C THR A 344 -1.64 11.79 -8.44
N ALA A 345 -1.85 13.11 -8.40
CA ALA A 345 -1.58 13.92 -7.22
C ALA A 345 -2.56 13.60 -6.08
N MET A 346 -2.12 13.82 -4.84
CA MET A 346 -3.00 13.86 -3.67
C MET A 346 -3.63 15.26 -3.52
N GLY A 347 -4.67 15.37 -2.70
CA GLY A 347 -5.39 16.61 -2.41
C GLY A 347 -6.77 16.69 -3.06
N HIS A 348 -7.25 15.63 -3.70
CA HIS A 348 -8.56 15.61 -4.36
C HIS A 348 -9.71 15.36 -3.38
N ARG A 349 -9.44 14.74 -2.23
CA ARG A 349 -10.44 14.47 -1.20
C ARG A 349 -9.79 14.58 0.17
N VAL A 350 -10.45 15.26 1.10
CA VAL A 350 -9.99 15.26 2.49
C VAL A 350 -10.25 13.88 3.11
N PRO A 351 -9.23 13.21 3.69
CA PRO A 351 -9.44 11.96 4.41
C PRO A 351 -10.46 12.10 5.54
N ASP A 352 -11.38 11.14 5.65
CA ASP A 352 -12.40 11.10 6.70
C ASP A 352 -11.91 10.46 8.01
N VAL A 353 -10.66 9.98 8.01
CA VAL A 353 -9.95 9.38 9.14
C VAL A 353 -8.90 10.33 9.72
N PRO A 354 -8.47 10.17 10.99
CA PRO A 354 -7.34 10.93 11.50
C PRO A 354 -6.06 10.64 10.70
N MET A 355 -5.25 11.67 10.47
CA MET A 355 -3.97 11.61 9.75
C MET A 355 -2.81 12.04 10.65
N PHE A 356 -1.74 11.27 10.65
CA PHE A 356 -0.43 11.68 11.16
C PHE A 356 0.55 11.78 10.00
N MET A 357 0.83 13.01 9.60
CA MET A 357 1.74 13.32 8.51
C MET A 357 3.08 13.76 9.10
N TYR A 358 4.20 13.32 8.52
CA TYR A 358 5.52 13.76 8.96
C TYR A 358 6.50 13.95 7.81
N GLN A 359 7.32 14.99 7.86
CA GLN A 359 8.18 15.36 6.74
C GLN A 359 9.51 15.96 7.23
N ALA A 360 10.60 15.65 6.52
CA ALA A 360 11.87 16.30 6.77
C ALA A 360 11.83 17.66 6.07
N ASN A 361 12.11 18.73 6.80
CA ASN A 361 12.15 20.07 6.23
C ASN A 361 13.27 20.22 5.17
N PRO A 362 14.51 19.70 5.39
CA PRO A 362 15.55 19.71 4.36
C PRO A 362 15.55 18.42 3.51
N ASP A 363 14.38 17.85 3.22
CA ASP A 363 14.26 16.67 2.37
C ASP A 363 14.68 17.01 0.92
N TRP A 364 15.72 16.31 0.45
CA TRP A 364 16.33 16.53 -0.86
C TRP A 364 15.69 15.69 -1.98
N LEU A 365 14.82 14.74 -1.64
CA LEU A 365 14.17 13.84 -2.58
C LEU A 365 12.68 14.15 -2.73
N VAL A 366 12.01 14.39 -1.62
CA VAL A 366 10.58 14.72 -1.54
C VAL A 366 10.44 16.10 -0.89
N PRO A 367 10.18 17.16 -1.68
CA PRO A 367 10.22 18.52 -1.15
C PRO A 367 9.08 18.77 -0.15
N VAL A 368 9.37 19.49 0.94
CA VAL A 368 8.37 19.82 1.98
C VAL A 368 7.22 20.70 1.47
N GLY A 369 7.45 21.56 0.47
CA GLY A 369 6.46 22.53 -0.01
C GLY A 369 5.17 21.91 -0.56
N PRO A 370 5.23 20.89 -1.45
CA PRO A 370 4.04 20.14 -1.85
C PRO A 370 3.31 19.46 -0.70
N VAL A 371 4.03 19.01 0.34
CA VAL A 371 3.41 18.43 1.54
C VAL A 371 2.69 19.51 2.37
N ASP A 372 3.31 20.67 2.56
CA ASP A 372 2.66 21.84 3.19
C ASP A 372 1.37 22.19 2.42
N THR A 373 1.41 22.18 1.09
CA THR A 373 0.25 22.47 0.23
C THR A 373 -0.85 21.42 0.36
N LEU A 374 -0.49 20.14 0.46
CA LEU A 374 -1.44 19.05 0.70
C LEU A 374 -2.13 19.21 2.06
N VAL A 375 -1.35 19.46 3.11
CA VAL A 375 -1.88 19.72 4.46
C VAL A 375 -2.81 20.91 4.43
N ASP A 376 -2.39 22.05 3.87
CA ASP A 376 -3.22 23.24 3.73
C ASP A 376 -4.53 22.95 2.98
N THR A 377 -4.49 22.10 1.96
CA THR A 377 -5.68 21.66 1.20
C THR A 377 -6.63 20.85 2.07
N TYR A 378 -6.14 19.85 2.81
CA TYR A 378 -6.96 19.08 3.75
C TYR A 378 -7.57 19.99 4.83
N CYS A 379 -6.80 20.95 5.33
CA CYS A 379 -7.21 21.85 6.41
C CYS A 379 -8.24 22.91 5.99
N GLN A 380 -8.58 22.99 4.70
CA GLN A 380 -9.75 23.77 4.26
C GLN A 380 -11.07 23.16 4.74
N ASP A 381 -11.11 21.85 5.01
CA ASP A 381 -12.27 21.21 5.65
C ASP A 381 -12.17 21.33 7.18
N PRO A 382 -13.13 21.97 7.86
CA PRO A 382 -13.13 22.10 9.32
C PRO A 382 -13.24 20.77 10.07
N ASN A 383 -13.63 19.67 9.40
CA ASN A 383 -13.72 18.33 9.98
C ASN A 383 -12.44 17.51 9.79
N ALA A 384 -11.46 18.01 9.04
CA ALA A 384 -10.17 17.36 8.89
C ALA A 384 -9.53 17.15 10.28
N ARG A 385 -8.80 16.04 10.43
CA ARG A 385 -8.08 15.69 11.66
C ARG A 385 -6.64 15.36 11.30
N VAL A 386 -5.82 16.39 11.13
CA VAL A 386 -4.44 16.26 10.67
C VAL A 386 -3.47 16.70 11.75
N THR A 387 -2.57 15.83 12.14
CA THR A 387 -1.36 16.20 12.89
C THR A 387 -0.18 16.11 11.94
N TYR A 388 0.46 17.24 11.66
CA TYR A 388 1.59 17.33 10.75
C TYR A 388 2.88 17.70 11.51
N THR A 389 3.92 16.88 11.41
CA THR A 389 5.21 17.14 12.08
C THR A 389 6.32 17.36 11.06
N ARG A 390 6.98 18.52 11.12
CA ARG A 390 8.18 18.84 10.35
C ARG A 390 9.43 18.67 11.19
N ASP A 391 10.32 17.77 10.77
CA ASP A 391 11.62 17.53 11.39
C ASP A 391 12.70 18.38 10.70
N HIS A 392 13.45 19.16 11.48
CA HIS A 392 14.45 20.10 10.96
C HIS A 392 15.89 19.59 10.97
N ALA A 393 16.16 18.38 11.50
CA ALA A 393 17.51 17.81 11.59
C ALA A 393 17.69 16.51 10.80
N SER A 394 16.61 15.89 10.33
CA SER A 394 16.65 14.75 9.40
C SER A 394 16.59 15.20 7.94
N GLU A 395 17.08 14.35 7.04
CA GLU A 395 16.75 14.36 5.62
C GLU A 395 15.87 13.15 5.27
N HIS A 396 15.61 12.89 3.97
CA HIS A 396 14.67 11.87 3.53
C HIS A 396 14.93 10.47 4.11
N LEU A 397 16.18 10.01 4.12
CA LEU A 397 16.50 8.63 4.52
C LEU A 397 16.62 8.46 6.04
N SER A 398 17.08 9.49 6.73
CA SER A 398 17.26 9.51 8.18
C SER A 398 15.95 9.74 8.91
N LEU A 399 14.97 10.44 8.32
CA LEU A 399 13.67 10.62 8.93
C LEU A 399 12.89 9.31 9.05
N GLU A 400 12.99 8.41 8.07
CA GLU A 400 12.30 7.12 8.07
C GLU A 400 12.47 6.37 9.41
N PRO A 401 13.69 5.97 9.83
CA PRO A 401 13.85 5.34 11.13
C PRO A 401 13.43 6.31 12.24
N VAL A 402 13.91 7.57 12.23
CA VAL A 402 13.68 8.55 13.31
C VAL A 402 12.20 8.71 13.67
N ALA A 403 11.30 8.67 12.70
CA ALA A 403 9.87 8.86 12.89
C ALA A 403 9.08 7.55 13.11
N ALA A 404 9.62 6.38 12.76
CA ALA A 404 8.92 5.10 12.81
C ALA A 404 8.26 4.82 14.17
N ALA A 405 9.00 5.05 15.27
CA ALA A 405 8.46 4.88 16.62
C ALA A 405 7.30 5.84 16.94
N SER A 406 7.36 7.08 16.45
CA SER A 406 6.30 8.07 16.63
C SER A 406 5.04 7.66 15.87
N ALA A 407 5.18 7.20 14.62
CA ALA A 407 4.08 6.72 13.80
C ALA A 407 3.38 5.50 14.45
N LEU A 408 4.15 4.51 14.91
CA LEU A 408 3.62 3.34 15.61
C LEU A 408 2.92 3.72 16.92
N MET A 409 3.48 4.63 17.71
CA MET A 409 2.84 5.12 18.94
C MET A 409 1.53 5.85 18.66
N TRP A 410 1.52 6.71 17.64
CA TRP A 410 0.32 7.43 17.26
C TRP A 410 -0.78 6.46 16.79
N LEU A 411 -0.43 5.43 16.01
CA LEU A 411 -1.37 4.37 15.59
C LEU A 411 -1.87 3.53 16.77
N ARG A 412 -1.01 3.22 17.75
CA ARG A 412 -1.41 2.54 18.98
C ARG A 412 -2.50 3.31 19.72
N ASP A 413 -2.38 4.63 19.79
CA ASP A 413 -3.40 5.48 20.42
C ASP A 413 -4.72 5.45 19.63
N ARG A 414 -4.67 5.39 18.29
CA ARG A 414 -5.86 5.20 17.44
C ARG A 414 -6.53 3.84 17.69
N PHE A 415 -5.76 2.75 17.72
CA PHE A 415 -6.27 1.42 18.05
C PHE A 415 -6.87 1.34 19.46
N ALA A 416 -6.35 2.11 20.41
CA ALA A 416 -6.88 2.20 21.77
C ALA A 416 -8.12 3.12 21.88
N GLY A 417 -8.59 3.71 20.77
CA GLY A 417 -9.73 4.62 20.75
C GLY A 417 -9.45 5.97 21.42
N VAL A 418 -8.18 6.37 21.55
CA VAL A 418 -7.81 7.69 22.06
C VAL A 418 -8.24 8.74 21.03
N PRO A 419 -9.14 9.67 21.38
CA PRO A 419 -9.64 10.68 20.45
C PRO A 419 -8.52 11.53 19.86
N THR A 420 -8.68 11.95 18.61
CA THR A 420 -7.91 13.06 18.03
C THR A 420 -8.73 14.32 18.06
N ASP A 421 -8.07 15.46 18.29
CA ASP A 421 -8.73 16.75 18.22
C ASP A 421 -9.21 17.04 16.79
N ALA A 422 -10.31 17.79 16.69
CA ALA A 422 -10.79 18.30 15.41
C ALA A 422 -9.85 19.40 14.90
N GLY A 423 -9.67 19.45 13.59
CA GLY A 423 -8.84 20.43 12.90
C GLY A 423 -7.43 19.93 12.61
N CYS A 424 -6.59 20.88 12.19
CA CYS A 424 -5.22 20.63 11.82
C CYS A 424 -4.24 21.27 12.80
N ILE A 425 -3.17 20.55 13.11
CA ILE A 425 -2.07 21.04 13.94
C ILE A 425 -0.76 20.73 13.24
N THR A 426 0.07 21.76 13.05
CA THR A 426 1.42 21.63 12.51
C THR A 426 2.45 21.87 13.61
N HIS A 427 3.40 20.95 13.74
CA HIS A 427 4.51 21.00 14.67
C HIS A 427 5.83 21.14 13.92
N ASP A 428 6.66 22.10 14.32
CA ASP A 428 8.05 22.20 13.90
C ASP A 428 8.96 21.76 15.04
N VAL A 429 9.71 20.68 14.82
CA VAL A 429 10.59 20.10 15.85
C VAL A 429 12.03 20.06 15.38
N GLY A 430 12.97 20.26 16.32
CA GLY A 430 14.39 20.13 16.02
C GLY A 430 14.73 18.73 15.49
N SER A 431 14.23 17.70 16.16
CA SER A 431 14.13 16.35 15.62
C SER A 431 13.08 15.53 16.38
N MET A 432 12.35 14.65 15.69
CA MET A 432 11.44 13.69 16.30
C MET A 432 12.20 12.67 17.19
N ALA A 433 13.49 12.45 16.94
CA ALA A 433 14.33 11.58 17.79
C ALA A 433 14.49 12.11 19.23
N LEU A 434 14.23 13.41 19.45
CA LEU A 434 14.32 14.04 20.76
C LEU A 434 13.07 13.82 21.62
N ASP A 435 12.00 13.25 21.06
CA ASP A 435 10.84 12.87 21.85
C ASP A 435 11.16 11.65 22.73
N GLN A 436 11.35 11.90 24.02
CA GLN A 436 11.66 10.87 25.01
C GLN A 436 10.55 9.83 25.17
N ALA A 437 9.31 10.14 24.78
CA ALA A 437 8.21 9.18 24.82
C ALA A 437 8.43 8.00 23.85
N THR A 438 9.23 8.20 22.80
CA THR A 438 9.54 7.17 21.78
C THR A 438 10.66 6.22 22.19
N TRP A 439 11.50 6.59 23.15
CA TRP A 439 12.70 5.81 23.51
C TRP A 439 12.39 4.38 24.01
N PRO A 440 11.35 4.15 24.84
CA PRO A 440 10.97 2.80 25.23
C PRO A 440 10.52 1.95 24.03
N VAL A 441 9.79 2.54 23.08
CA VAL A 441 9.33 1.85 21.87
C VAL A 441 10.53 1.44 21.02
N TRP A 442 11.49 2.34 20.80
CA TRP A 442 12.76 2.00 20.15
C TRP A 442 13.49 0.83 20.81
N SER A 443 13.57 0.84 22.14
CA SER A 443 14.23 -0.24 22.88
C SER A 443 13.51 -1.58 22.72
N SER A 444 12.18 -1.57 22.63
CA SER A 444 11.37 -2.75 22.29
C SER A 444 11.64 -3.19 20.86
N ILE A 445 11.52 -2.31 19.86
CA ILE A 445 11.74 -2.64 18.44
C ILE A 445 13.10 -3.32 18.24
N VAL A 446 14.15 -2.74 18.82
CA VAL A 446 15.51 -3.31 18.74
C VAL A 446 15.58 -4.64 19.50
N GLY A 447 15.03 -4.71 20.71
CA GLY A 447 15.01 -5.94 21.53
C GLY A 447 14.26 -7.09 20.86
N ASP A 448 13.08 -6.81 20.30
CA ASP A 448 12.19 -7.76 19.63
C ASP A 448 12.77 -8.21 18.29
N THR A 449 13.41 -7.30 17.55
CA THR A 449 14.18 -7.65 16.35
C THR A 449 15.32 -8.60 16.70
N ILE A 450 16.10 -8.31 17.74
CA ILE A 450 17.18 -9.20 18.20
C ILE A 450 16.61 -10.55 18.68
N ALA A 451 15.50 -10.55 19.41
CA ALA A 451 14.86 -11.78 19.88
C ALA A 451 14.35 -12.65 18.71
N SER A 452 13.78 -12.02 17.68
CA SER A 452 13.38 -12.70 16.44
C SER A 452 14.58 -13.32 15.73
N LEU A 453 15.73 -12.62 15.66
CA LEU A 453 16.97 -13.17 15.09
C LEU A 453 17.48 -14.40 15.86
N LEU A 454 17.09 -14.55 17.14
CA LEU A 454 17.37 -15.71 17.98
C LEU A 454 16.27 -16.78 17.93
N GLY A 455 15.29 -16.65 17.03
CA GLY A 455 14.22 -17.63 16.81
C GLY A 455 13.06 -17.56 17.81
N GLN A 456 13.00 -16.53 18.66
CA GLN A 456 11.85 -16.33 19.55
C GLN A 456 10.60 -15.94 18.73
N PRO A 457 9.39 -16.36 19.16
CA PRO A 457 8.15 -15.91 18.53
C PRO A 457 7.99 -14.39 18.63
N ILE A 458 7.50 -13.75 17.56
CA ILE A 458 7.15 -12.33 17.58
C ILE A 458 5.71 -12.15 18.07
N GLY A 459 5.54 -11.16 18.96
CA GLY A 459 4.29 -10.85 19.64
C GLY A 459 4.14 -11.68 20.91
N THR A 460 3.77 -11.01 22.00
CA THR A 460 3.41 -11.65 23.28
C THR A 460 2.01 -12.23 23.23
#